data_AF-A0A0Q8RFJ1-F1
#
_entry.id   AF-A0A0Q8RFJ1-F1
#
_cell.length_a   1.000
_cell.length_b   1.000
_cell.length_c   1.000
_cell.angle_alpha   90.00
_cell.angle_beta   90.00
_cell.angle_gamma   90.00
#
_symmetry.space_group_name_H-M   'P 1'
#
loop_
_entity.id
_entity.type
_entity.pdbx_description
1 polymer ?
#
loop_
_entity_poly.entity_id
_entity_poly.type
_entity_poly.pdbx_seq_one_letter_code
_entity_poly.pdbx_strand_id
1 'polypeptide(L)' 'MAEELGAAIGLVWGHIGAMQHEEAHALASACLELWPGEKNLLLLAGYAATELGMSADMAALRRAFGAQPCLELISRRQPA' A
#
# COMPACT_ATOMS: atom_id res chain seq x y z
N MET A 1 5.38 18.62 -7.28
CA MET A 1 5.94 17.25 -7.13
C MET A 1 5.85 16.71 -5.72
N ALA A 2 6.57 17.24 -4.71
CA ALA A 2 6.47 16.72 -3.33
C ALA A 2 5.07 16.91 -2.70
N GLU A 3 4.43 18.05 -2.98
CA GLU A 3 3.07 18.34 -2.52
C GLU A 3 2.03 17.42 -3.16
N GLU A 4 2.20 17.09 -4.45
CA GLU A 4 1.32 16.16 -5.18
C GLU A 4 1.45 14.73 -4.63
N LEU A 5 2.67 14.30 -4.33
CA LEU A 5 2.90 13.00 -3.68
C LEU A 5 2.27 12.96 -2.27
N GLY A 6 2.44 14.02 -1.48
CA GLY A 6 1.81 14.12 -0.17
C GLY A 6 0.29 14.05 -0.24
N ALA A 7 -0.33 14.76 -1.20
CA ALA A 7 -1.76 14.70 -1.45
C ALA A 7 -2.21 13.30 -1.90
N ALA A 8 -1.48 12.65 -2.80
CA ALA A 8 -1.79 11.29 -3.25
C ALA A 8 -1.75 10.27 -2.11
N ILE A 9 -0.71 10.29 -1.28
CA ILE A 9 -0.62 9.43 -0.09
C ILE A 9 -1.80 9.70 0.86
N GLY A 10 -2.12 10.97 1.10
CA GLY A 10 -3.24 11.37 1.94
C GLY A 10 -4.60 10.87 1.42
N LEU A 11 -4.82 10.91 0.11
CA LEU A 11 -6.04 10.42 -0.53
C LEU A 11 -6.17 8.89 -0.42
N VAL A 12 -5.09 8.15 -0.70
CA VAL A 12 -5.05 6.69 -0.52
C VAL A 12 -5.37 6.33 0.93
N TRP A 13 -4.74 7.02 1.89
CA TRP A 13 -5.02 6.82 3.31
C TRP A 13 -6.48 7.13 3.67
N GLY A 14 -7.06 8.16 3.06
CA GLY A 14 -8.48 8.52 3.20
C GLY A 14 -9.41 7.38 2.76
N HIS A 15 -9.15 6.76 1.60
CA HIS A 15 -9.92 5.60 1.13
C HIS A 15 -9.81 4.41 2.09
N ILE A 16 -8.62 4.12 2.62
CA ILE A 16 -8.43 3.07 3.64
C ILE A 16 -9.27 3.36 4.89
N GLY A 17 -9.22 4.60 5.40
CA GLY A 17 -10.00 5.02 6.57
C GLY A 17 -11.52 4.92 6.35
N ALA A 18 -11.97 5.05 5.10
CA ALA A 18 -13.36 4.89 4.68
C ALA A 18 -13.76 3.44 4.34
N MET A 19 -12.89 2.44 4.57
CA MET A 19 -13.06 1.04 4.17
C MET A 19 -13.25 0.82 2.66
N GLN A 20 -12.78 1.78 1.85
CA GLN A 20 -12.78 1.73 0.38
C GLN A 20 -11.48 1.07 -0.10
N HIS A 21 -11.31 -0.22 0.22
CA HIS A 21 -10.06 -0.92 -0.03
C HIS A 21 -9.76 -1.12 -1.52
N GLU A 22 -10.79 -1.29 -2.35
CA GLU A 22 -10.65 -1.43 -3.80
C GLU A 22 -10.11 -0.15 -4.43
N GLU A 23 -10.72 0.99 -4.09
CA GLU A 23 -10.30 2.31 -4.54
C GLU A 23 -8.92 2.68 -3.99
N ALA A 24 -8.65 2.35 -2.72
CA ALA A 24 -7.33 2.57 -2.13
C ALA A 24 -6.24 1.78 -2.87
N HIS A 25 -6.49 0.50 -3.15
CA HIS A 25 -5.53 -0.35 -3.84
C HIS A 25 -5.30 0.11 -5.28
N ALA A 26 -6.38 0.42 -6.01
CA ALA A 26 -6.30 0.92 -7.38
C ALA A 26 -5.54 2.26 -7.45
N LEU A 27 -5.88 3.22 -6.58
CA LEU A 27 -5.21 4.52 -6.53
C LEU A 27 -3.73 4.39 -6.17
N ALA A 28 -3.40 3.62 -5.11
CA ALA A 28 -2.02 3.43 -4.70
C ALA A 28 -1.17 2.77 -5.81
N SER A 29 -1.73 1.78 -6.51
CA SER A 29 -1.07 1.10 -7.62
C SER A 29 -0.80 2.06 -8.79
N ALA A 30 -1.77 2.88 -9.16
CA ALA A 30 -1.59 3.91 -10.18
C ALA A 30 -0.55 4.96 -9.76
N CYS A 31 -0.55 5.38 -8.48
CA CYS A 31 0.46 6.31 -7.97
C CYS A 31 1.88 5.72 -8.00
N LEU A 32 2.04 4.40 -7.86
CA LEU A 32 3.34 3.73 -7.97
C LEU A 32 3.91 3.74 -9.39
N GLU A 33 3.08 3.91 -10.43
CA GLU A 33 3.56 4.14 -11.80
C GLU A 33 4.22 5.52 -11.95
N LEU A 34 3.74 6.52 -11.18
CA LEU A 34 4.27 7.88 -11.18
C LEU A 34 5.47 8.05 -10.25
N TRP A 35 5.44 7.38 -9.09
CA TRP A 35 6.51 7.38 -8.09
C TRP A 35 6.97 5.96 -7.76
N PRO A 36 7.74 5.31 -8.65
CA PRO A 36 8.18 3.94 -8.44
C PRO A 36 8.99 3.77 -7.17
N GLY A 37 8.60 2.80 -6.35
CA GLY A 37 9.32 2.45 -5.12
C GLY A 37 9.08 3.40 -3.95
N GLU A 38 8.13 4.33 -4.05
CA GLU A 38 7.73 5.15 -2.91
C GLU A 38 7.16 4.26 -1.80
N LYS A 39 7.73 4.38 -0.61
CA LYS A 39 7.56 3.42 0.48
C LYS A 39 6.14 3.42 1.02
N ASN A 40 5.57 4.60 1.24
CA ASN A 40 4.22 4.70 1.79
C ASN A 40 3.20 4.16 0.79
N LEU A 41 3.33 4.48 -0.49
CA LEU A 41 2.46 3.92 -1.53
C LEU A 41 2.54 2.40 -1.61
N LEU A 42 3.75 1.82 -1.53
CA LEU A 42 3.93 0.36 -1.47
C LEU A 42 3.21 -0.25 -0.27
N LEU A 43 3.34 0.36 0.91
CA LEU A 43 2.70 -0.13 2.13
C LEU A 43 1.17 -0.07 2.03
N LEU A 44 0.64 1.04 1.52
CA LEU A 44 -0.81 1.25 1.40
C LEU A 44 -1.43 0.33 0.35
N ALA A 45 -0.76 0.17 -0.80
CA ALA A 45 -1.18 -0.78 -1.83
C ALA A 45 -1.21 -2.22 -1.28
N GLY A 46 -0.15 -2.62 -0.56
CA GLY A 46 -0.05 -3.95 0.03
C GLY A 46 -1.08 -4.20 1.14
N TYR A 47 -1.33 -3.21 2.00
CA TYR A 47 -2.37 -3.30 3.03
C TYR A 47 -3.76 -3.42 2.40
N ALA A 48 -4.09 -2.54 1.46
CA ALA A 48 -5.39 -2.58 0.78
C ALA A 48 -5.60 -3.90 0.02
N ALA A 49 -4.55 -4.43 -0.64
CA ALA A 49 -4.58 -5.75 -1.28
C ALA A 49 -4.97 -6.85 -0.28
N THR A 50 -4.37 -6.87 0.92
CA THR A 50 -4.69 -7.89 1.92
C THR A 50 -6.12 -7.80 2.43
N GLU A 51 -6.68 -6.59 2.58
CA GLU A 51 -8.10 -6.45 2.96
C GLU A 51 -9.05 -6.93 1.86
N LEU A 52 -8.61 -6.94 0.60
CA LEU A 52 -9.34 -7.50 -0.55
C LEU A 52 -9.12 -9.01 -0.73
N GLY A 53 -8.30 -9.65 0.11
CA GLY A 53 -7.91 -11.05 -0.07
C GLY A 53 -6.97 -11.28 -1.26
N MET A 54 -6.31 -10.23 -1.77
CA MET A 54 -5.28 -10.31 -2.79
C MET A 54 -3.90 -10.49 -2.14
N SER A 55 -2.97 -11.10 -2.88
CA SER A 55 -1.58 -11.20 -2.41
C SER A 55 -0.88 -9.84 -2.52
N ALA A 56 -0.18 -9.47 -1.45
CA ALA A 56 0.70 -8.30 -1.46
C ALA A 56 2.11 -8.71 -1.89
N ASP A 57 2.83 -7.84 -2.59
CA ASP A 57 4.25 -8.07 -2.89
C ASP A 57 5.11 -7.87 -1.62
N MET A 58 5.18 -8.93 -0.82
CA MET A 58 5.96 -8.97 0.40
C MET A 58 7.47 -8.81 0.16
N ALA A 59 7.97 -9.14 -1.04
CA ALA A 59 9.37 -8.98 -1.37
C ALA A 59 9.71 -7.49 -1.59
N ALA A 60 8.86 -6.77 -2.31
CA ALA A 60 8.98 -5.32 -2.47
C ALA A 60 8.87 -4.59 -1.12
N LEU A 61 7.91 -4.97 -0.28
CA LEU A 61 7.72 -4.38 1.04
C LEU A 61 8.94 -4.59 1.96
N ARG A 62 9.48 -5.81 2.02
CA ARG A 62 10.69 -6.09 2.82
C ARG A 62 11.92 -5.35 2.29
N ARG A 63 12.03 -5.16 0.97
CA ARG A 63 13.11 -4.35 0.39
C ARG A 63 13.01 -2.87 0.77
N ALA A 64 11.80 -2.33 0.79
CA ALA A 64 11.54 -0.91 1.10
C ALA A 64 11.69 -0.57 2.60
N PHE A 65 11.25 -1.48 3.47
CA PHE A 65 11.10 -1.23 4.92
C PHE A 65 12.03 -2.07 5.81
N GLY A 66 12.66 -3.11 5.29
CA GLY A 66 13.40 -4.09 6.09
C GLY A 66 12.46 -4.98 6.92
N ALA A 67 12.95 -5.46 8.06
CA ALA A 67 12.14 -6.20 9.02
C ALA A 67 11.35 -5.22 9.89
N GLN A 68 10.07 -5.00 9.57
CA GLN A 68 9.16 -4.17 10.36
C GLN A 68 7.98 -4.99 10.88
N PRO A 69 7.52 -4.76 12.12
CA PRO A 69 6.37 -5.46 12.68
C PRO A 69 5.08 -5.29 11.87
N CYS A 70 4.89 -4.17 11.17
CA CYS A 70 3.71 -3.96 10.33
C CYS A 70 3.65 -4.95 9.14
N LEU A 71 4.80 -5.40 8.63
CA LEU A 71 4.84 -6.38 7.54
C LEU A 71 4.42 -7.78 8.00
N GLU A 72 4.57 -8.10 9.28
CA GLU A 72 4.05 -9.35 9.86
C GLU A 72 2.52 -9.36 9.85
N LEU A 73 1.88 -8.22 10.07
CA LEU A 73 0.41 -8.10 10.01
C LEU A 73 -0.10 -8.36 8.58
N ILE A 74 0.54 -7.76 7.58
CA ILE A 74 0.23 -7.98 6.16
C ILE A 74 0.52 -9.43 5.77
N SER A 75 1.62 -10.02 6.27
CA SER A 75 1.98 -11.41 5.97
C SER A 75 0.95 -12.42 6.51
N ARG A 76 0.42 -12.18 7.72
CA ARG A 76 -0.60 -13.06 8.34
C ARG A 76 -1.96 -12.98 7.66
N ARG A 77 -2.22 -11.90 6.93
CA ARG A 77 -3.47 -11.66 6.19
C ARG A 77 -3.36 -12.01 4.71
N GLN A 78 -2.25 -12.60 4.27
CA GLN A 78 -2.14 -13.09 2.89
C GLN A 78 -3.20 -14.18 2.65
N PRO A 79 -3.79 -14.23 1.44
CA PRO A 79 -4.60 -15.37 1.03
C PRO A 79 -3.76 -16.66 1.06
N ALA A 80 -4.40 -17.78 1.40
CA ALA A 80 -3.79 -19.11 1.52
C ALA A 80 -3.37 -19.70 0.17
#